data_AF-A0A933HG95-F1
#
_entry.id   AF-A0A933HG95-F1
#
_cell.length_a   1.000
_cell.length_b   1.000
_cell.length_c   1.000
_cell.angle_alpha   90.00
_cell.angle_beta   90.00
_cell.angle_gamma   90.00
#
_symmetry.space_group_name_H-M   'P 1'
#
loop_
_entity.id
_entity.type
_entity.pdbx_description
1 polymer ?
#
loop_
_entity_poly.entity_id
_entity_poly.type
_entity_poly.pdbx_seq_one_letter_code
_entity_poly.pdbx_strand_id
1 'polypeptide(L)'
;MTEQSPPGWLKFAPVLLLCLVGAVVWAGAGLVSGGLGALPSIPDFAPDIEKLKREIMAEAERVLTGEQSAQESAKSPKRASRQIPPPGKVFLEIGSSKLDFSLRTQMSRDMSATLSLDETEKGPTPISLLLSFRKKGDTTGRGTFVSGSITLKKPVDAAGASGLEFYAKSRGAQSIGVAVMTRSGSSFMRWDWPDVPVNEEWGRIVVWFDESNLWLFNKADKTYIKLKAGKMPEKIENIRIYLKGGQLNKSSGSVWVDSFGLF
;
A
#
# COMPACT_ATOMS: atom_id res chain seq x y z
N MET A 1 0.39 -38.20 9.30
CA MET A 1 1.64 -37.48 9.05
C MET A 1 1.61 -36.21 9.88
N THR A 2 2.43 -36.15 10.92
CA THR A 2 2.54 -35.01 11.84
C THR A 2 3.34 -33.89 11.17
N GLU A 3 2.69 -32.78 10.83
CA GLU A 3 3.35 -31.54 10.42
C GLU A 3 4.10 -30.95 11.62
N GLN A 4 5.43 -31.05 11.59
CA GLN A 4 6.29 -30.28 12.48
C GLN A 4 6.23 -28.81 12.05
N SER A 5 5.71 -27.96 12.93
CA SER A 5 5.82 -26.51 12.79
C SER A 5 7.31 -26.12 12.84
N PRO A 6 7.77 -25.21 11.97
CA PRO A 6 9.16 -24.76 12.02
C PRO A 6 9.47 -24.06 13.35
N PRO A 7 10.68 -24.23 13.89
CA PRO A 7 11.05 -23.69 15.20
C PRO A 7 11.03 -22.15 15.22
N GLY A 8 10.52 -21.59 16.33
CA GLY A 8 10.16 -20.17 16.46
C GLY A 8 11.27 -19.14 16.24
N TRP A 9 12.53 -19.55 16.19
CA TRP A 9 13.67 -18.67 15.92
C TRP A 9 13.73 -18.20 14.45
N LEU A 10 13.09 -18.91 13.52
CA LEU A 10 12.99 -18.51 12.10
C LEU A 10 12.21 -17.19 11.88
N LYS A 11 11.44 -16.72 12.88
CA LYS A 11 10.78 -15.42 12.83
C LYS A 11 11.74 -14.23 12.98
N PHE A 12 12.97 -14.47 13.45
CA PHE A 12 13.98 -13.44 13.70
C PHE A 12 15.14 -13.46 12.69
N ALA A 13 15.14 -14.44 11.77
CA ALA A 13 16.16 -14.58 10.73
C ALA A 13 16.36 -13.31 9.86
N PRO A 14 15.32 -12.54 9.49
CA PRO A 14 15.51 -11.32 8.69
C PRO A 14 16.19 -10.19 9.47
N VAL A 15 15.94 -10.09 10.78
CA VAL A 15 16.51 -9.06 11.67
C VAL A 15 17.98 -9.39 11.97
N LEU A 16 18.29 -10.66 12.21
CA LEU A 16 19.67 -11.16 12.36
C LEU A 16 20.50 -10.92 11.09
N LEU A 17 19.92 -11.12 9.91
CA LEU A 17 20.60 -10.87 8.63
C LEU A 17 20.92 -9.37 8.43
N LEU A 18 20.02 -8.47 8.82
CA LEU A 18 20.22 -7.02 8.73
C LEU A 18 21.33 -6.52 9.66
N CYS A 19 21.43 -7.09 10.87
CA CYS A 19 22.50 -6.78 11.81
C CYS A 19 23.87 -7.27 11.29
N LEU A 20 23.92 -8.47 10.70
CA LEU A 20 25.12 -9.03 10.09
C LEU A 20 25.60 -8.21 8.89
N VAL A 21 24.70 -7.76 8.01
CA VAL A 21 25.07 -6.92 6.86
C VAL A 21 25.57 -5.54 7.31
N GLY A 22 24.97 -4.95 8.34
CA GLY A 22 25.45 -3.69 8.92
C GLY A 22 26.87 -3.79 9.48
N ALA A 23 27.17 -4.87 10.22
CA ALA A 23 28.51 -5.13 10.76
C ALA A 23 29.55 -5.35 9.66
N VAL A 24 29.21 -6.08 8.58
CA VAL A 24 30.11 -6.36 7.44
C VAL A 24 30.40 -5.09 6.63
N VAL A 25 29.41 -4.23 6.39
CA VAL A 25 29.61 -2.95 5.67
C VAL A 25 30.49 -1.99 6.47
N TRP A 26 30.34 -1.96 7.80
CA TRP A 26 31.15 -1.11 8.68
C TRP A 26 32.60 -1.61 8.78
N ALA A 27 32.81 -2.92 8.92
CA ALA A 27 34.14 -3.53 8.89
C ALA A 27 34.84 -3.37 7.53
N GLY A 28 34.08 -3.47 6.43
CA GLY A 28 34.58 -3.25 5.07
C GLY A 28 35.01 -1.80 4.81
N ALA A 29 34.29 -0.82 5.38
CA ALA A 29 34.66 0.59 5.27
C ALA A 29 35.96 0.94 6.03
N GLY A 30 36.25 0.25 7.14
CA GLY A 30 37.51 0.40 7.88
C GLY A 30 38.75 -0.17 7.19
N LEU A 31 38.57 -1.12 6.27
CA LEU A 31 39.67 -1.76 5.53
C LEU A 31 40.14 -0.96 4.31
N VAL A 32 39.33 -0.03 3.79
CA VAL A 32 39.67 0.80 2.62
C VAL A 32 40.48 2.05 3.01
N SER A 33 40.42 2.48 4.27
CA SER A 33 41.30 3.52 4.82
C SER A 33 42.56 2.88 5.40
N GLY A 34 43.58 2.70 4.56
CA GLY A 34 44.85 2.06 4.91
C GLY A 34 45.48 2.61 6.20
N GLY A 35 45.59 1.74 7.21
CA GLY A 35 46.29 1.99 8.46
C GLY A 35 46.07 0.84 9.44
N LEU A 36 47.05 -0.04 9.60
CA LEU A 36 47.10 -1.07 10.64
C LEU A 36 47.36 -0.43 12.02
N GLY A 37 46.40 0.35 12.50
CA GLY A 37 46.42 0.98 13.82
C GLY A 37 45.02 0.93 14.41
N ALA A 38 44.87 0.19 15.52
CA ALA A 38 43.70 0.10 16.40
C ALA A 38 42.32 0.17 15.72
N LEU A 39 41.67 -0.99 15.59
CA LEU A 39 40.23 -1.05 15.30
C LEU A 39 39.50 -0.08 16.24
N PRO A 40 38.74 0.91 15.73
CA PRO A 40 37.92 1.75 16.58
C PRO A 40 36.92 0.83 17.30
N SER A 41 36.82 0.99 18.62
CA SER A 41 35.85 0.28 19.45
C SER A 41 34.47 0.44 18.83
N ILE A 42 33.89 -0.68 18.39
CA ILE A 42 32.54 -0.75 17.82
C ILE A 42 31.60 -0.14 18.87
N PRO A 43 30.84 0.92 18.55
CA PRO A 43 29.81 1.42 19.44
C PRO A 43 28.83 0.29 19.74
N ASP A 44 28.51 0.07 21.02
CA ASP A 44 27.52 -0.93 21.38
C ASP A 44 26.13 -0.45 20.92
N PHE A 45 25.70 -0.95 19.76
CA PHE A 45 24.38 -0.67 19.19
C PHE A 45 23.29 -1.61 19.73
N ALA A 46 23.65 -2.61 20.55
CA ALA A 46 22.69 -3.51 21.17
C ALA A 46 21.57 -2.78 21.95
N PRO A 47 21.85 -1.72 22.74
CA PRO A 47 20.79 -0.96 23.43
C PRO A 47 19.83 -0.26 22.47
N ASP A 48 20.30 0.29 21.36
CA ASP A 48 19.45 1.00 20.38
C ASP A 48 18.59 0.02 19.56
N ILE A 49 19.14 -1.15 19.21
CA ILE A 49 18.39 -2.21 18.54
C ILE A 49 17.32 -2.79 19.46
N GLU A 50 17.64 -3.04 20.74
CA GLU A 50 16.65 -3.51 21.72
C GLU A 50 15.60 -2.45 22.07
N LYS A 51 15.94 -1.16 21.99
CA LYS A 51 14.96 -0.07 22.10
C LYS A 51 14.01 -0.05 20.90
N LEU A 52 14.54 -0.07 19.68
CA LEU A 52 13.73 -0.07 18.45
C LEU A 52 12.82 -1.31 18.37
N LYS A 53 13.34 -2.48 18.75
CA LYS A 53 12.58 -3.72 18.84
C LYS A 53 11.44 -3.62 19.86
N ARG A 54 11.71 -3.05 21.04
CA ARG A 54 10.67 -2.81 22.06
C ARG A 54 9.60 -1.84 21.58
N GLU A 55 9.97 -0.76 20.89
CA GLU A 55 9.02 0.21 20.34
C GLU A 55 8.13 -0.42 19.25
N ILE A 56 8.72 -1.21 18.34
CA ILE A 56 7.97 -1.95 17.31
C ILE A 56 7.03 -2.98 17.95
N MET A 57 7.51 -3.74 18.92
CA MET A 57 6.71 -4.74 19.63
C MET A 57 5.59 -4.08 20.43
N ALA A 58 5.86 -2.97 21.12
CA ALA A 58 4.87 -2.24 21.91
C ALA A 58 3.78 -1.61 21.02
N GLU A 59 4.12 -1.06 19.84
CA GLU A 59 3.09 -0.55 18.92
C GLU A 59 2.30 -1.71 18.28
N ALA A 60 2.96 -2.81 17.93
CA ALA A 60 2.27 -4.01 17.45
C ALA A 60 1.33 -4.58 18.52
N GLU A 61 1.78 -4.65 19.77
CA GLU A 61 1.03 -5.18 20.89
C GLU A 61 -0.10 -4.22 21.30
N ARG A 62 0.11 -2.90 21.30
CA ARG A 62 -0.95 -1.88 21.49
C ARG A 62 -2.05 -1.99 20.44
N VAL A 63 -1.67 -2.21 19.18
CA VAL A 63 -2.61 -2.48 18.09
C VAL A 63 -3.35 -3.80 18.30
N LEU A 64 -2.70 -4.83 18.82
CA LEU A 64 -3.29 -6.15 19.06
C LEU A 64 -4.15 -6.24 20.35
N THR A 65 -3.79 -5.50 21.41
CA THR A 65 -4.43 -5.59 22.74
C THR A 65 -5.54 -4.56 22.94
N GLY A 66 -5.48 -3.41 22.26
CA GLY A 66 -6.57 -2.43 22.24
C GLY A 66 -7.88 -2.97 21.66
N GLU A 67 -7.85 -4.13 20.98
CA GLU A 67 -9.00 -4.76 20.32
C GLU A 67 -9.58 -5.97 21.07
N GLN A 68 -8.92 -6.52 22.12
CA GLN A 68 -9.48 -7.68 22.84
C GLN A 68 -10.77 -7.34 23.62
N SER A 69 -11.01 -6.07 23.95
CA SER A 69 -12.22 -5.67 24.69
C SER A 69 -13.48 -5.53 23.80
N ALA A 70 -13.37 -5.62 22.47
CA ALA A 70 -14.50 -5.40 21.56
C ALA A 70 -14.86 -6.60 20.67
N GLN A 71 -14.11 -7.71 20.74
CA GLN A 71 -14.10 -8.72 19.67
C GLN A 71 -14.77 -10.07 19.99
N GLU A 72 -15.50 -10.22 21.11
CA GLU A 72 -16.15 -11.50 21.43
C GLU A 72 -17.54 -11.71 20.80
N SER A 73 -17.97 -10.84 19.87
CA SER A 73 -19.25 -11.01 19.18
C SER A 73 -19.20 -10.55 17.72
N ALA A 74 -18.66 -11.38 16.82
CA ALA A 74 -19.15 -11.45 15.44
C ALA A 74 -18.61 -12.70 14.72
N LYS A 75 -19.43 -13.76 14.70
CA LYS A 75 -19.32 -14.81 13.67
C LYS A 75 -19.41 -14.13 12.30
N SER A 76 -18.42 -14.31 11.43
CA SER A 76 -18.47 -13.87 10.03
C SER A 76 -19.76 -14.35 9.36
N PRO A 77 -20.65 -13.45 8.89
CA PRO A 77 -21.77 -13.86 8.08
C PRO A 77 -21.28 -14.24 6.69
N LYS A 78 -21.86 -15.32 6.15
CA LYS A 78 -21.90 -15.60 4.71
C LYS A 78 -22.24 -14.32 3.95
N ARG A 79 -21.49 -14.08 2.86
CA ARG A 79 -21.58 -13.01 1.86
C ARG A 79 -23.03 -12.70 1.44
N ALA A 80 -23.75 -11.92 2.25
CA ALA A 80 -24.98 -11.28 1.81
C ALA A 80 -24.58 -10.23 0.75
N SER A 81 -25.26 -10.21 -0.40
CA SER A 81 -25.03 -9.17 -1.41
C SER A 81 -25.31 -7.82 -0.76
N ARG A 82 -24.25 -7.09 -0.39
CA ARG A 82 -24.39 -5.72 0.10
C ARG A 82 -25.01 -4.89 -1.01
N GLN A 83 -26.11 -4.22 -0.70
CA GLN A 83 -26.66 -3.23 -1.62
C GLN A 83 -25.60 -2.16 -1.89
N ILE A 84 -25.54 -1.69 -3.13
CA ILE A 84 -24.68 -0.57 -3.49
C ILE A 84 -25.14 0.63 -2.65
N PRO A 85 -24.25 1.22 -1.82
CA PRO A 85 -24.62 2.33 -0.97
C PRO A 85 -25.00 3.56 -1.81
N PRO A 86 -25.76 4.52 -1.26
CA PRO A 86 -25.90 5.83 -1.91
C PRO A 86 -24.53 6.48 -2.12
N PRO A 87 -24.38 7.42 -3.08
CA PRO A 87 -23.13 8.16 -3.26
C PRO A 87 -22.68 8.82 -1.96
N GLY A 88 -21.40 8.68 -1.66
CA GLY A 88 -20.75 9.19 -0.48
C GLY A 88 -20.38 10.66 -0.59
N LYS A 89 -19.70 11.16 0.45
CA LYS A 89 -19.12 12.50 0.45
C LYS A 89 -17.83 12.50 -0.37
N VAL A 90 -17.87 13.15 -1.53
CA VAL A 90 -16.69 13.38 -2.37
C VAL A 90 -15.68 14.24 -1.60
N PHE A 91 -14.43 13.79 -1.53
CA PHE A 91 -13.34 14.51 -0.86
C PHE A 91 -12.21 14.88 -1.83
N LEU A 92 -12.12 14.20 -2.98
CA LEU A 92 -11.14 14.49 -4.01
C LEU A 92 -11.82 14.45 -5.37
N GLU A 93 -11.86 15.60 -6.02
CA GLU A 93 -12.35 15.76 -7.38
C GLU A 93 -11.19 16.20 -8.28
N ILE A 94 -10.81 15.35 -9.25
CA ILE A 94 -9.62 15.56 -10.08
C ILE A 94 -9.80 16.78 -11.01
N GLY A 95 -11.02 17.05 -11.49
CA GLY A 95 -11.35 18.21 -12.31
C GLY A 95 -11.55 19.53 -11.58
N SER A 96 -11.41 19.58 -10.25
CA SER A 96 -11.60 20.83 -9.52
C SER A 96 -10.40 21.77 -9.67
N SER A 97 -10.65 23.09 -9.76
CA SER A 97 -9.64 24.15 -9.91
C SER A 97 -8.68 24.29 -8.72
N LYS A 98 -8.85 23.47 -7.67
CA LYS A 98 -8.01 23.41 -6.47
C LYS A 98 -7.39 22.02 -6.37
N LEU A 99 -6.45 21.72 -7.25
CA LEU A 99 -5.64 20.50 -7.17
C LEU A 99 -4.78 20.54 -5.89
N ASP A 100 -5.29 19.93 -4.82
CA ASP A 100 -4.62 19.86 -3.51
C ASP A 100 -3.94 18.52 -3.29
N PHE A 101 -3.28 18.01 -4.33
CA PHE A 101 -2.55 16.75 -4.30
C PHE A 101 -1.27 16.79 -5.13
N SER A 102 -0.43 15.77 -4.95
CA SER A 102 0.73 15.51 -5.79
C SER A 102 0.66 14.11 -6.38
N LEU A 103 1.17 13.97 -7.60
CA LEU A 103 1.15 12.74 -8.37
C LEU A 103 2.56 12.13 -8.42
N ARG A 104 2.64 10.82 -8.23
CA ARG A 104 3.90 10.06 -8.37
C ARG A 104 3.65 8.72 -9.00
N THR A 105 4.53 8.33 -9.92
CA THR A 105 4.54 6.99 -10.51
C THR A 105 5.64 6.13 -9.87
N GLN A 106 5.34 4.86 -9.66
CA GLN A 106 6.31 3.82 -9.30
C GLN A 106 6.07 2.60 -10.20
N MET A 107 7.14 1.95 -10.66
CA MET A 107 7.04 0.84 -11.61
C MET A 107 8.19 -0.13 -11.44
N SER A 108 7.96 -1.40 -11.80
CA SER A 108 9.02 -2.40 -11.96
C SER A 108 9.88 -2.09 -13.20
N ARG A 109 11.08 -2.69 -13.26
CA ARG A 109 12.03 -2.53 -14.38
C ARG A 109 11.39 -2.78 -15.75
N ASP A 110 10.52 -3.78 -15.83
CA ASP A 110 9.94 -4.27 -17.09
C ASP A 110 8.65 -3.53 -17.48
N MET A 111 8.38 -2.39 -16.84
CA MET A 111 7.23 -1.54 -17.14
C MET A 111 7.70 -0.14 -17.53
N SER A 112 6.89 0.53 -18.34
CA SER A 112 6.89 1.99 -18.50
C SER A 112 5.51 2.50 -18.16
N ALA A 113 5.45 3.64 -17.47
CA ALA A 113 4.20 4.24 -17.09
C ALA A 113 4.26 5.75 -17.01
N THR A 114 3.15 6.38 -17.33
CA THR A 114 2.91 7.81 -17.19
C THR A 114 1.64 8.03 -16.39
N LEU A 115 1.69 9.02 -15.51
CA LEU A 115 0.56 9.46 -14.72
C LEU A 115 0.33 10.93 -15.06
N SER A 116 -0.82 11.24 -15.62
CA SER A 116 -1.15 12.59 -16.10
C SER A 116 -2.61 12.92 -15.85
N LEU A 117 -2.95 14.19 -15.99
CA LEU A 117 -4.33 14.62 -16.14
C LEU A 117 -4.76 14.44 -17.59
N ASP A 118 -6.01 14.06 -17.82
CA ASP A 118 -6.59 13.87 -19.14
C ASP A 118 -7.98 14.49 -19.23
N GLU A 119 -8.13 15.41 -20.18
CA GLU A 119 -9.36 16.17 -20.46
C GLU A 119 -10.16 15.57 -21.63
N THR A 120 -9.58 14.62 -22.37
CA THR A 120 -10.18 14.05 -23.58
C THR A 120 -11.24 13.00 -23.25
N GLU A 121 -10.96 12.19 -22.24
CA GLU A 121 -11.78 11.06 -21.82
C GLU A 121 -12.67 11.46 -20.63
N LYS A 122 -13.75 12.20 -20.94
CA LYS A 122 -14.67 12.78 -19.94
C LYS A 122 -15.29 11.70 -19.04
N GLY A 123 -15.09 11.83 -17.74
CA GLY A 123 -15.75 11.05 -16.70
C GLY A 123 -16.95 11.81 -16.13
N PRO A 124 -17.30 11.56 -14.87
CA PRO A 124 -18.21 12.43 -14.12
C PRO A 124 -17.74 13.89 -14.11
N THR A 125 -16.43 14.11 -14.15
CA THR A 125 -15.82 15.45 -14.22
C THR A 125 -15.09 15.68 -15.56
N PRO A 126 -14.80 16.94 -15.91
CA PRO A 126 -14.10 17.27 -17.16
C PRO A 126 -12.65 16.78 -17.25
N ILE A 127 -12.00 16.49 -16.11
CA ILE A 127 -10.60 16.08 -16.06
C ILE A 127 -10.46 14.82 -15.20
N SER A 128 -9.82 13.81 -15.75
CA SER A 128 -9.56 12.54 -15.06
C SER A 128 -8.07 12.29 -14.87
N LEU A 129 -7.74 11.40 -13.95
CA LEU A 129 -6.37 10.92 -13.77
C LEU A 129 -6.13 9.73 -14.69
N LEU A 130 -5.21 9.87 -15.63
CA LEU A 130 -4.80 8.82 -16.56
C LEU A 130 -3.51 8.16 -16.09
N LEU A 131 -3.59 6.87 -15.77
CA LEU A 131 -2.44 5.99 -15.64
C LEU A 131 -2.29 5.16 -16.92
N SER A 132 -1.35 5.55 -17.77
CA SER A 132 -0.98 4.79 -18.95
C SER A 132 0.21 3.89 -18.66
N PHE A 133 0.19 2.67 -19.17
CA PHE A 133 1.25 1.70 -18.93
C PHE A 133 1.53 0.83 -20.16
N ARG A 134 2.77 0.33 -20.22
CA ARG A 134 3.24 -0.57 -21.27
C ARG A 134 4.29 -1.52 -20.70
N LYS A 135 4.18 -2.80 -21.04
CA LYS A 135 5.19 -3.85 -20.79
C LYS A 135 6.39 -3.62 -21.69
N LYS A 136 7.59 -3.74 -21.15
CA LYS A 136 8.83 -3.75 -21.92
C LYS A 136 9.18 -5.21 -22.23
N GLY A 137 8.89 -5.64 -23.45
CA GLY A 137 9.05 -7.04 -23.86
C GLY A 137 7.97 -7.96 -23.29
N ASP A 138 8.21 -9.27 -23.34
CA ASP A 138 7.22 -10.32 -23.06
C ASP A 138 7.17 -10.80 -21.60
N THR A 139 7.67 -9.99 -20.66
CA THR A 139 7.73 -10.39 -19.25
C THR A 139 6.33 -10.49 -18.63
N THR A 140 5.97 -11.70 -18.17
CA THR A 140 4.75 -12.03 -17.42
C THR A 140 5.02 -12.32 -15.94
N GLY A 141 6.23 -11.98 -15.45
CA GLY A 141 6.73 -12.39 -14.14
C GLY A 141 5.95 -11.82 -12.94
N ARG A 142 6.00 -12.55 -11.81
CA ARG A 142 5.34 -12.22 -10.53
C ARG A 142 5.80 -10.90 -9.87
N GLY A 143 6.71 -10.15 -10.48
CA GLY A 143 7.24 -8.87 -10.00
C GLY A 143 6.88 -7.66 -10.86
N THR A 144 6.11 -7.85 -11.94
CA THR A 144 5.75 -6.77 -12.85
C THR A 144 4.62 -5.92 -12.25
N PHE A 145 4.86 -4.62 -12.02
CA PHE A 145 3.85 -3.71 -11.51
C PHE A 145 4.04 -2.28 -12.01
N VAL A 146 2.95 -1.53 -11.99
CA VAL A 146 2.91 -0.07 -12.15
C VAL A 146 1.95 0.49 -11.11
N SER A 147 2.25 1.65 -10.55
CA SER A 147 1.33 2.37 -9.68
C SER A 147 1.42 3.87 -9.85
N GLY A 148 0.26 4.53 -9.88
CA GLY A 148 0.12 5.95 -9.66
C GLY A 148 -0.33 6.22 -8.22
N SER A 149 0.34 7.15 -7.54
CA SER A 149 -0.01 7.56 -6.18
C SER A 149 -0.44 9.02 -6.18
N ILE A 150 -1.53 9.30 -5.49
CA ILE A 150 -2.09 10.62 -5.22
C ILE A 150 -1.83 10.91 -3.74
N THR A 151 -0.98 11.87 -3.44
CA THR A 151 -0.75 12.32 -2.05
C THR A 151 -1.57 13.57 -1.81
N LEU A 152 -2.51 13.52 -0.86
CA LEU A 152 -3.32 14.65 -0.48
C LEU A 152 -2.46 15.62 0.35
N LYS A 153 -2.55 16.94 0.09
CA LYS A 153 -1.83 17.92 0.92
C LYS A 153 -2.37 17.98 2.34
N LYS A 154 -3.68 17.73 2.50
CA LYS A 154 -4.35 17.60 3.80
C LYS A 154 -4.93 16.20 3.94
N PRO A 155 -4.67 15.49 5.05
CA PRO A 155 -5.34 14.23 5.33
C PRO A 155 -6.85 14.42 5.36
N VAL A 156 -7.58 13.47 4.77
CA VAL A 156 -9.05 13.43 4.79
C VAL A 156 -9.49 12.61 5.99
N ASP A 157 -10.45 13.13 6.74
CA ASP A 157 -11.10 12.39 7.83
C ASP A 157 -11.95 11.25 7.25
N ALA A 158 -11.66 10.04 7.70
CA ALA A 158 -12.34 8.81 7.29
C ALA A 158 -12.96 8.08 8.48
N ALA A 159 -12.95 8.69 9.67
CA ALA A 159 -13.58 8.11 10.85
C ALA A 159 -15.07 7.86 10.60
N GLY A 160 -15.50 6.61 10.83
CA GLY A 160 -16.90 6.19 10.64
C GLY A 160 -17.30 5.88 9.20
N ALA A 161 -16.42 6.08 8.20
CA ALA A 161 -16.68 5.64 6.85
C ALA A 161 -16.59 4.11 6.75
N SER A 162 -17.51 3.52 5.99
CA SER A 162 -17.58 2.08 5.71
C SER A 162 -16.72 1.67 4.51
N GLY A 163 -16.46 2.61 3.60
CA GLY A 163 -15.64 2.31 2.43
C GLY A 163 -15.23 3.53 1.61
N LEU A 164 -14.62 3.22 0.47
CA LEU A 164 -14.19 4.17 -0.55
C LEU A 164 -14.99 3.93 -1.82
N GLU A 165 -15.42 5.01 -2.45
CA GLU A 165 -15.96 4.98 -3.80
C GLU A 165 -15.14 5.84 -4.75
N PHE A 166 -15.14 5.46 -6.02
CA PHE A 166 -14.54 6.24 -7.09
C PHE A 166 -15.12 5.84 -8.44
N TYR A 167 -14.90 6.65 -9.46
CA TYR A 167 -15.22 6.27 -10.84
C TYR A 167 -13.97 5.79 -11.54
N ALA A 168 -14.07 4.72 -12.30
CA ALA A 168 -12.98 4.28 -13.17
C ALA A 168 -13.50 3.71 -14.48
N LYS A 169 -12.61 3.77 -15.47
CA LYS A 169 -12.67 2.97 -16.69
C LYS A 169 -11.27 2.52 -17.04
N SER A 170 -11.16 1.52 -17.89
CA SER A 170 -9.88 1.04 -18.38
C SER A 170 -9.95 0.54 -19.79
N ARG A 171 -8.83 0.65 -20.51
CA ARG A 171 -8.63 0.01 -21.81
C ARG A 171 -7.42 -0.91 -21.68
N GLY A 172 -7.63 -2.22 -21.82
CA GLY A 172 -6.55 -3.21 -21.76
C GLY A 172 -6.20 -3.74 -20.36
N ALA A 173 -6.96 -3.39 -19.32
CA ALA A 173 -6.92 -4.01 -18.00
C ALA A 173 -8.26 -4.67 -17.66
N GLN A 174 -8.26 -5.81 -16.94
CA GLN A 174 -9.50 -6.43 -16.43
C GLN A 174 -9.82 -6.01 -14.99
N SER A 175 -8.77 -5.67 -14.25
CA SER A 175 -8.85 -5.25 -12.86
C SER A 175 -7.70 -4.32 -12.54
N ILE A 176 -7.85 -3.58 -11.45
CA ILE A 176 -6.82 -2.72 -10.87
C ILE A 176 -6.69 -3.03 -9.39
N GLY A 177 -5.51 -2.77 -8.86
CA GLY A 177 -5.32 -2.63 -7.43
C GLY A 177 -5.60 -1.21 -6.97
N VAL A 178 -6.30 -1.08 -5.84
CA VAL A 178 -6.50 0.20 -5.16
C VAL A 178 -6.01 0.07 -3.73
N ALA A 179 -5.35 1.09 -3.23
CA ALA A 179 -4.99 1.17 -1.83
C ALA A 179 -5.16 2.58 -1.28
N VAL A 180 -5.61 2.68 -0.04
CA VAL A 180 -5.53 3.91 0.75
C VAL A 180 -4.51 3.74 1.85
N MET A 181 -3.80 4.81 2.17
CA MET A 181 -2.73 4.80 3.15
C MET A 181 -2.86 5.96 4.13
N THR A 182 -2.49 5.67 5.37
CA THR A 182 -2.39 6.65 6.45
C THR A 182 -1.07 6.49 7.18
N ARG A 183 -0.50 7.59 7.66
CA ARG A 183 0.71 7.57 8.47
C ARG A 183 0.39 7.06 9.87
N SER A 184 1.24 6.17 10.37
CA SER A 184 1.16 5.63 11.72
C SER A 184 2.57 5.68 12.31
N GLY A 185 2.86 6.78 13.03
CA GLY A 185 4.21 7.07 13.53
C GLY A 185 5.25 7.12 12.40
N SER A 186 6.29 6.29 12.51
CA SER A 186 7.32 6.10 11.49
C SER A 186 6.88 5.18 10.34
N SER A 187 5.70 4.54 10.42
CA SER A 187 5.19 3.56 9.48
C SER A 187 4.00 4.10 8.67
N PHE A 188 3.48 3.28 7.75
CA PHE A 188 2.19 3.55 7.10
C PHE A 188 1.29 2.32 7.23
N MET A 189 0.01 2.54 7.53
CA MET A 189 -1.01 1.51 7.33
C MET A 189 -1.56 1.64 5.91
N ARG A 190 -1.88 0.49 5.30
CA ARG A 190 -2.39 0.38 3.94
C ARG A 190 -3.59 -0.57 3.92
N TRP A 191 -4.74 -0.07 3.50
CA TRP A 191 -5.91 -0.86 3.16
C TRP A 191 -5.85 -1.12 1.66
N ASP A 192 -5.84 -2.38 1.25
CA ASP A 192 -5.51 -2.79 -0.11
C ASP A 192 -6.57 -3.72 -0.71
N TRP A 193 -7.12 -3.32 -1.86
CA TRP A 193 -8.01 -4.13 -2.70
C TRP A 193 -7.26 -4.47 -4.00
N PRO A 194 -6.66 -5.66 -4.09
CA PRO A 194 -5.72 -5.95 -5.16
C PRO A 194 -6.35 -6.17 -6.52
N ASP A 195 -7.63 -6.55 -6.59
CA ASP A 195 -8.30 -7.03 -7.80
C ASP A 195 -9.69 -6.43 -7.94
N VAL A 196 -9.76 -5.10 -8.05
CA VAL A 196 -10.98 -4.34 -8.27
C VAL A 196 -11.34 -4.38 -9.76
N PRO A 197 -12.49 -4.96 -10.16
CA PRO A 197 -12.86 -5.05 -11.57
C PRO A 197 -13.04 -3.68 -12.22
N VAL A 198 -12.61 -3.56 -13.47
CA VAL A 198 -12.81 -2.37 -14.32
C VAL A 198 -13.23 -2.80 -15.72
N ASN A 199 -13.95 -1.91 -16.40
CA ASN A 199 -14.50 -2.11 -17.75
C ASN A 199 -14.09 -0.98 -18.69
N GLU A 200 -14.47 -1.08 -19.97
CA GLU A 200 -14.16 -0.05 -20.97
C GLU A 200 -15.03 1.20 -20.86
N GLU A 201 -16.13 1.11 -20.13
CA GLU A 201 -17.04 2.21 -19.83
C GLU A 201 -16.76 2.79 -18.43
N TRP A 202 -17.16 4.03 -18.18
CA TRP A 202 -17.08 4.58 -16.83
C TRP A 202 -18.08 3.89 -15.90
N GLY A 203 -17.59 3.36 -14.79
CA GLY A 203 -18.41 2.78 -13.73
C GLY A 203 -18.08 3.38 -12.37
N ARG A 204 -19.11 3.51 -11.52
CA ARG A 204 -18.92 3.74 -10.09
C ARG A 204 -18.44 2.44 -9.45
N ILE A 205 -17.32 2.52 -8.77
CA ILE A 205 -16.68 1.43 -8.06
C ILE A 205 -16.77 1.71 -6.56
N VAL A 206 -17.12 0.66 -5.82
CA VAL A 206 -17.31 0.71 -4.37
C VAL A 206 -16.46 -0.40 -3.76
N VAL A 207 -15.63 -0.04 -2.78
CA VAL A 207 -14.82 -0.99 -2.01
C VAL A 207 -15.00 -0.75 -0.52
N TRP A 208 -15.20 -1.83 0.24
CA TRP A 208 -15.46 -1.76 1.68
C TRP A 208 -14.16 -1.95 2.47
N PHE A 209 -13.95 -1.15 3.53
CA PHE A 209 -12.73 -1.22 4.32
C PHE A 209 -12.56 -2.56 5.05
N ASP A 210 -13.65 -3.19 5.45
CA ASP A 210 -13.65 -4.51 6.10
C ASP A 210 -13.32 -5.67 5.12
N GLU A 211 -13.42 -5.44 3.82
CA GLU A 211 -13.01 -6.39 2.77
C GLU A 211 -11.54 -6.19 2.33
N SER A 212 -10.88 -5.16 2.82
CA SER A 212 -9.52 -4.84 2.42
C SER A 212 -8.49 -5.80 3.05
N ASN A 213 -7.37 -6.00 2.35
CA ASN A 213 -6.18 -6.52 2.99
C ASN A 213 -5.50 -5.37 3.74
N LEU A 214 -5.44 -5.49 5.07
CA LEU A 214 -4.75 -4.52 5.90
C LEU A 214 -3.26 -4.87 6.03
N TRP A 215 -2.41 -3.89 5.77
CA TRP A 215 -0.97 -4.02 5.88
C TRP A 215 -0.36 -2.89 6.71
N LEU A 216 0.64 -3.22 7.51
CA LEU A 216 1.55 -2.26 8.12
C LEU A 216 2.87 -2.28 7.34
N PHE A 217 3.25 -1.13 6.77
CA PHE A 217 4.57 -0.94 6.17
C PHE A 217 5.52 -0.33 7.18
N ASN A 218 6.53 -1.09 7.58
CA ASN A 218 7.60 -0.59 8.41
C ASN A 218 8.67 0.09 7.55
N LYS A 219 8.89 1.40 7.76
CA LYS A 219 9.88 2.16 6.98
C LYS A 219 11.31 1.77 7.30
N ALA A 220 11.59 1.30 8.52
CA ALA A 220 12.95 1.01 8.97
C ALA A 220 13.54 -0.19 8.21
N ASP A 221 12.77 -1.27 8.11
CA ASP A 221 13.19 -2.51 7.45
C ASP A 221 12.61 -2.68 6.02
N LYS A 222 11.74 -1.75 5.59
CA LYS A 222 11.04 -1.77 4.29
C LYS A 222 10.18 -3.02 4.08
N THR A 223 9.61 -3.56 5.16
CA THR A 223 8.76 -4.77 5.10
C THR A 223 7.28 -4.44 5.25
N TYR A 224 6.45 -5.36 4.75
CA TYR A 224 4.99 -5.34 4.95
C TYR A 224 4.58 -6.48 5.87
N ILE A 225 3.81 -6.15 6.90
CA ILE A 225 3.17 -7.11 7.81
C ILE A 225 1.68 -7.09 7.53
N LYS A 226 1.09 -8.25 7.19
CA LYS A 226 -0.36 -8.37 7.05
C LYS A 226 -0.99 -8.33 8.43
N LEU A 227 -1.92 -7.40 8.66
CA LEU A 227 -2.69 -7.32 9.88
C LEU A 227 -4.02 -8.06 9.71
N LYS A 228 -4.65 -8.44 10.82
CA LYS A 228 -6.02 -8.96 10.80
C LYS A 228 -6.97 -7.83 10.40
N ALA A 229 -8.02 -8.16 9.65
CA ALA A 229 -9.08 -7.22 9.29
C ALA A 229 -9.80 -6.74 10.57
N GLY A 230 -10.17 -5.47 10.63
CA GLY A 230 -10.92 -4.89 11.75
C GLY A 230 -10.69 -3.40 11.96
N LYS A 231 -9.45 -2.93 11.77
CA LYS A 231 -9.13 -1.51 11.92
C LYS A 231 -9.55 -0.70 10.70
N MET A 232 -10.43 0.27 10.91
CA MET A 232 -10.85 1.23 9.89
C MET A 232 -9.85 2.40 9.80
N PRO A 233 -9.69 3.03 8.63
CA PRO A 233 -8.87 4.22 8.53
C PRO A 233 -9.55 5.39 9.24
N GLU A 234 -8.87 6.03 10.18
CA GLU A 234 -9.31 7.31 10.75
C GLU A 234 -9.04 8.47 9.79
N LYS A 235 -7.96 8.36 9.01
CA LYS A 235 -7.56 9.37 8.04
C LYS A 235 -7.01 8.72 6.78
N ILE A 236 -7.15 9.41 5.64
CA ILE A 236 -6.53 9.04 4.37
C ILE A 236 -5.57 10.14 3.95
N GLU A 237 -4.32 9.80 3.69
CA GLU A 237 -3.29 10.74 3.23
C GLU A 237 -2.86 10.46 1.78
N ASN A 238 -2.93 9.20 1.37
CA ASN A 238 -2.49 8.80 0.05
C ASN A 238 -3.42 7.73 -0.53
N ILE A 239 -3.71 7.87 -1.82
CA ILE A 239 -4.43 6.89 -2.61
C ILE A 239 -3.49 6.36 -3.67
N ARG A 240 -3.45 5.05 -3.85
CA ARG A 240 -2.65 4.40 -4.88
C ARG A 240 -3.56 3.57 -5.77
N ILE A 241 -3.43 3.81 -7.07
CA ILE A 241 -3.99 2.96 -8.12
C ILE A 241 -2.82 2.21 -8.73
N TYR A 242 -2.92 0.90 -8.88
CA TYR A 242 -1.84 0.10 -9.39
C TYR A 242 -2.33 -1.06 -10.25
N LEU A 243 -1.43 -1.58 -11.09
CA LEU A 243 -1.67 -2.79 -11.86
C LEU A 243 -0.52 -3.76 -11.63
N LYS A 244 -0.87 -5.03 -11.50
CA LYS A 244 0.05 -6.17 -11.51
C LYS A 244 0.10 -6.77 -12.93
N GLY A 245 1.22 -7.38 -13.30
CA GLY A 245 1.46 -7.86 -14.67
C GLY A 245 0.41 -8.83 -15.22
N GLY A 246 -0.27 -9.58 -14.34
CA GLY A 246 -1.36 -10.50 -14.67
C GLY A 246 -2.72 -9.85 -14.92
N GLN A 247 -2.88 -8.56 -14.62
CA GLN A 247 -4.15 -7.84 -14.79
C GLN A 247 -4.31 -7.21 -16.18
N LEU A 248 -3.30 -7.39 -17.05
CA LEU A 248 -3.23 -6.79 -18.37
C LEU A 248 -3.63 -7.79 -19.45
N ASN A 249 -4.62 -7.42 -20.26
CA ASN A 249 -5.05 -8.20 -21.44
C ASN A 249 -4.09 -8.08 -22.61
N LYS A 250 -3.33 -6.98 -22.65
CA LYS A 250 -2.45 -6.61 -23.76
C LYS A 250 -1.10 -6.14 -23.21
N SER A 251 -0.14 -5.89 -24.11
CA SER A 251 1.17 -5.32 -23.76
C SER A 251 1.10 -3.87 -23.30
N SER A 252 -0.02 -3.17 -23.52
CA SER A 252 -0.26 -1.82 -23.03
C SER A 252 -1.72 -1.61 -22.65
N GLY A 253 -1.96 -0.59 -21.85
CA GLY A 253 -3.29 -0.16 -21.50
C GLY A 253 -3.29 1.15 -20.73
N SER A 254 -4.49 1.59 -20.40
CA SER A 254 -4.75 2.85 -19.73
C SER A 254 -5.86 2.63 -18.72
N VAL A 255 -5.73 3.25 -17.56
CA VAL A 255 -6.77 3.33 -16.54
C VAL A 255 -7.02 4.80 -16.28
N TRP A 256 -8.28 5.19 -16.37
CA TRP A 256 -8.75 6.50 -15.97
C TRP A 256 -9.47 6.37 -14.64
N VAL A 257 -9.16 7.25 -13.70
CA VAL A 257 -9.84 7.33 -12.42
C VAL A 257 -10.28 8.76 -12.17
N ASP A 258 -11.45 8.90 -11.58
CA ASP A 258 -12.03 10.18 -11.23
C ASP A 258 -12.76 10.08 -9.88
N SER A 259 -12.89 11.23 -9.21
CA SER A 259 -13.80 11.52 -8.11
C SER A 259 -13.83 10.48 -7.00
N PHE A 260 -13.07 10.69 -5.93
CA PHE A 260 -13.06 9.81 -4.76
C PHE A 260 -13.98 10.33 -3.66
N GLY A 261 -14.75 9.41 -3.08
CA GLY A 261 -15.67 9.68 -1.98
C GLY A 261 -15.60 8.64 -0.86
N LEU A 262 -16.12 9.01 0.30
CA LEU A 262 -16.31 8.14 1.46
C LEU A 262 -17.80 7.98 1.77
N PHE A 263 -18.25 6.77 2.07
CA PHE A 263 -19.63 6.44 2.45
C PHE A 263 -19.64 5.55 3.69
#